data_AF-A0A2E8G1W8-F1
#
_entry.id   AF-A0A2E8G1W8-F1
#
_cell.length_a   1.000
_cell.length_b   1.000
_cell.length_c   1.000
_cell.angle_alpha   90.00
_cell.angle_beta   90.00
_cell.angle_gamma   90.00
#
_symmetry.space_group_name_H-M   'P 1'
#
loop_
_entity.id
_entity.type
_entity.pdbx_description
1 polymer ?
#
loop_
_entity_poly.entity_id
_entity_poly.type
_entity_poly.pdbx_seq_one_letter_code
_entity_poly.pdbx_strand_id
1 'polypeptide(L)'
;MWRENPQNGDLRHAFVLMLGREIIMNADKNKFVDVPAVRLLAPLALAVSLAACGGGGSSSGGGANGGGENPVGYQFPQDMPADVPQQEIACGGDDAIMLDANNITDSAKIAFLDAQDGDVIAFPEGRFDLNDTLTLDGELGGARIADITICGQGMDKTILDFSNSVGDDGLFITNINDVEVYGLAVVEAANNAIKFQHADGVRINYTATVWQGEPDKGNGAYGLYPVESSNVLVENSYVRGSADAGVYVGQSQNIVVRNNVAEYNVAGIEIENSTGADMYNNIARFNTGGLLVFDLPIGNGTYGSGVRVFGNTVTENNTKNFANSSSNPGGVHIVPPGTGVIVLSTDDVEIFDNEIADHDTLAVAVTSFFIADENAAGPDYQSIIADGWLPVVRNIHVHDNAITNAGSAPNGALIQDMITLFTLTPELQWPGILYDGLGEQLANSSALLPVADAYEEGEKVCFQNNGDILIGYPYDPATAATMAGPTLSPAVGADLLDCSQPALPAATLTFKGEQFGCGVDDTTSEHCKPIPVL
;
A
#
# COMPACT_ATOMS: atom_id res chain seq x y z
N MET A 1 -12.04 -34.67 52.35
CA MET A 1 -10.75 -35.34 52.08
C MET A 1 -10.34 -34.95 50.67
N TRP A 2 -9.27 -34.12 50.55
CA TRP A 2 -8.24 -33.97 49.49
C TRP A 2 -8.55 -34.50 48.06
N ARG A 3 -8.21 -33.87 46.91
CA ARG A 3 -7.33 -32.74 46.48
C ARG A 3 -7.49 -32.54 44.94
N GLU A 4 -7.24 -31.30 44.45
CA GLU A 4 -6.60 -30.87 43.15
C GLU A 4 -7.20 -31.33 41.78
N ASN A 5 -7.25 -30.59 40.65
CA ASN A 5 -6.77 -29.28 40.13
C ASN A 5 -7.57 -28.92 38.82
N PRO A 6 -7.59 -27.65 38.33
CA PRO A 6 -8.45 -27.11 37.24
C PRO A 6 -7.70 -26.86 35.91
N GLN A 7 -8.36 -26.90 34.75
CA GLN A 7 -7.96 -26.18 33.51
C GLN A 7 -9.15 -26.01 32.53
N ASN A 8 -9.10 -24.89 31.80
CA ASN A 8 -9.91 -24.44 30.65
C ASN A 8 -11.26 -23.77 30.94
N GLY A 9 -11.17 -22.51 31.40
CA GLY A 9 -12.19 -21.49 31.12
C GLY A 9 -11.84 -20.82 29.79
N ASP A 10 -12.58 -21.17 28.74
CA ASP A 10 -12.48 -20.59 27.40
C ASP A 10 -13.56 -19.50 27.29
N LEU A 11 -13.13 -18.25 27.11
CA LEU A 11 -13.96 -17.04 27.05
C LEU A 11 -14.34 -16.67 25.61
N ARG A 12 -14.55 -17.65 24.74
CA ARG A 12 -15.23 -17.47 23.46
C ARG A 12 -16.75 -17.42 23.61
N HIS A 13 -17.31 -16.50 24.41
CA HIS A 13 -18.77 -16.29 24.47
C HIS A 13 -19.12 -14.87 24.93
N ALA A 14 -19.01 -13.90 24.01
CA ALA A 14 -19.68 -12.61 24.19
C ALA A 14 -20.05 -11.90 22.87
N PHE A 15 -20.50 -12.59 21.82
CA PHE A 15 -21.21 -11.92 20.70
C PHE A 15 -22.21 -12.80 19.92
N VAL A 16 -22.67 -13.93 20.49
CA VAL A 16 -23.59 -14.88 19.82
C VAL A 16 -25.02 -14.88 20.41
N LEU A 17 -25.49 -13.76 20.96
CA LEU A 17 -26.83 -13.68 21.57
C LEU A 17 -27.82 -12.71 20.90
N MET A 18 -27.61 -12.32 19.63
CA MET A 18 -28.64 -11.59 18.85
C MET A 18 -29.24 -12.31 17.63
N LEU A 19 -28.71 -13.44 17.15
CA LEU A 19 -29.21 -14.07 15.90
C LEU A 19 -29.47 -15.59 15.94
N GLY A 20 -29.71 -16.16 17.14
CA GLY A 20 -30.53 -17.38 17.30
C GLY A 20 -30.22 -18.59 16.39
N ARG A 21 -28.96 -18.94 16.18
CA ARG A 21 -28.57 -20.23 15.56
C ARG A 21 -27.31 -20.81 16.21
N GLU A 22 -27.43 -22.01 16.77
CA GLU A 22 -26.30 -22.82 17.25
C GLU A 22 -25.61 -23.50 16.06
N ILE A 23 -24.27 -23.46 16.03
CA ILE A 23 -23.44 -24.36 15.21
C ILE A 23 -22.50 -25.11 16.17
N ILE A 24 -22.57 -26.44 16.15
CA ILE A 24 -21.73 -27.33 16.95
C ILE A 24 -20.46 -27.67 16.14
N MET A 25 -19.27 -27.29 16.62
CA MET A 25 -18.00 -27.78 16.10
C MET A 25 -17.64 -29.13 16.73
N ASN A 26 -17.20 -30.08 15.90
CA ASN A 26 -16.67 -31.37 16.33
C ASN A 26 -15.17 -31.41 16.03
N ALA A 27 -14.35 -31.49 17.07
CA ALA A 27 -12.90 -31.54 16.97
C ALA A 27 -12.47 -32.96 16.59
N ASP A 28 -12.19 -33.18 15.30
CA ASP A 28 -11.19 -34.13 14.79
C ASP A 28 -11.25 -34.17 13.25
N LYS A 29 -10.25 -33.52 12.61
CA LYS A 29 -9.61 -33.82 11.30
C LYS A 29 -9.30 -32.55 10.48
N ASN A 30 -8.00 -32.32 10.25
CA ASN A 30 -7.47 -31.46 9.19
C ASN A 30 -7.99 -31.92 7.82
N LYS A 31 -8.90 -31.13 7.21
CA LYS A 31 -9.10 -30.86 5.77
C LYS A 31 -10.50 -30.25 5.57
N PHE A 32 -10.56 -29.08 4.93
CA PHE A 32 -11.79 -28.59 4.33
C PHE A 32 -12.19 -29.52 3.17
N VAL A 33 -13.37 -30.13 3.26
CA VAL A 33 -14.01 -30.82 2.15
C VAL A 33 -15.37 -30.16 1.96
N ASP A 34 -15.55 -29.55 0.79
CA ASP A 34 -16.83 -29.02 0.31
C ASP A 34 -17.94 -30.08 0.41
N VAL A 35 -19.12 -29.66 0.88
CA VAL A 35 -20.36 -30.44 0.77
C VAL A 35 -21.34 -29.68 -0.12
N PRO A 36 -21.94 -30.32 -1.14
CA PRO A 36 -22.68 -29.62 -2.20
C PRO A 36 -24.05 -29.12 -1.73
N ALA A 37 -24.44 -27.97 -2.27
CA ALA A 37 -25.74 -27.33 -2.06
C ALA A 37 -26.90 -28.24 -2.47
N VAL A 38 -27.77 -28.59 -1.53
CA VAL A 38 -29.08 -29.17 -1.82
C VAL A 38 -30.02 -28.07 -2.27
N ARG A 39 -30.34 -28.08 -3.58
CA ARG A 39 -31.40 -27.30 -4.20
C ARG A 39 -32.75 -27.62 -3.55
N LEU A 40 -33.41 -26.62 -2.96
CA LEU A 40 -34.85 -26.63 -2.73
C LEU A 40 -35.54 -25.81 -3.81
N LEU A 41 -36.23 -26.52 -4.70
CA LEU A 41 -37.22 -26.00 -5.65
C LEU A 41 -38.44 -25.48 -4.88
N ALA A 42 -38.87 -24.25 -5.18
CA ALA A 42 -40.24 -23.81 -4.95
C ALA A 42 -40.79 -23.14 -6.24
N PRO A 43 -42.08 -23.29 -6.54
CA PRO A 43 -42.59 -23.20 -7.90
C PRO A 43 -43.06 -21.80 -8.33
N LEU A 44 -43.18 -21.69 -9.65
CA LEU A 44 -43.64 -20.59 -10.49
C LEU A 44 -44.95 -19.88 -10.08
N ALA A 45 -44.94 -18.59 -10.42
CA ALA A 45 -46.02 -17.78 -11.02
C ALA A 45 -47.03 -17.06 -10.11
N LEU A 46 -46.98 -15.72 -10.13
CA LEU A 46 -48.10 -14.92 -10.65
C LEU A 46 -47.62 -13.56 -11.16
N ALA A 47 -47.88 -13.30 -12.45
CA ALA A 47 -47.72 -12.01 -13.08
C ALA A 47 -48.91 -11.10 -12.74
N VAL A 48 -48.63 -9.84 -12.36
CA VAL A 48 -49.60 -8.75 -12.48
C VAL A 48 -48.86 -7.58 -13.13
N SER A 49 -49.26 -7.28 -14.36
CA SER A 49 -48.93 -6.05 -15.06
C SER A 49 -49.96 -4.98 -14.70
N LEU A 50 -49.48 -3.78 -14.37
CA LEU A 50 -50.26 -2.55 -14.40
C LEU A 50 -49.32 -1.41 -14.82
N ALA A 51 -49.52 -0.95 -16.04
CA ALA A 51 -49.00 0.31 -16.54
C ALA A 51 -49.99 1.44 -16.21
N ALA A 52 -49.50 2.58 -15.73
CA ALA A 52 -50.09 3.89 -15.99
C ALA A 52 -49.17 5.05 -15.51
N CYS A 53 -48.62 5.76 -16.51
CA CYS A 53 -48.43 7.21 -16.65
C CYS A 53 -48.45 8.16 -15.43
N GLY A 54 -47.37 8.95 -15.30
CA GLY A 54 -47.43 10.41 -15.48
C GLY A 54 -47.39 11.31 -14.24
N GLY A 55 -46.48 12.29 -14.25
CA GLY A 55 -46.61 13.54 -13.49
C GLY A 55 -45.32 14.02 -12.83
N GLY A 56 -44.66 15.00 -13.45
CA GLY A 56 -43.45 15.63 -12.92
C GLY A 56 -43.69 16.57 -11.73
N GLY A 57 -42.60 16.83 -11.01
CA GLY A 57 -42.52 17.81 -9.93
C GLY A 57 -41.09 17.87 -9.41
N SER A 58 -40.31 18.82 -9.94
CA SER A 58 -38.96 19.13 -9.50
C SER A 58 -38.98 19.76 -8.10
N SER A 59 -38.17 19.24 -7.18
CA SER A 59 -37.65 20.01 -6.05
C SER A 59 -36.18 19.68 -5.85
N SER A 60 -35.36 20.70 -6.08
CA SER A 60 -33.92 20.76 -5.96
C SER A 60 -33.45 20.54 -4.52
N GLY A 61 -32.65 19.51 -4.31
CA GLY A 61 -31.73 19.37 -3.19
C GLY A 61 -30.38 18.98 -3.78
N GLY A 62 -29.42 19.90 -3.75
CA GLY A 62 -28.07 19.65 -4.22
C GLY A 62 -27.36 18.69 -3.26
N GLY A 63 -27.24 17.43 -3.67
CA GLY A 63 -26.23 16.51 -3.19
C GLY A 63 -25.14 16.41 -4.25
N ALA A 64 -23.89 16.57 -3.85
CA ALA A 64 -22.73 16.36 -4.70
C ALA A 64 -22.71 14.89 -5.15
N ASN A 65 -23.20 14.64 -6.37
CA ASN A 65 -22.83 13.45 -7.14
C ASN A 65 -21.56 13.81 -7.90
N GLY A 66 -20.42 13.40 -7.35
CA GLY A 66 -19.12 13.52 -7.97
C GLY A 66 -18.21 12.39 -7.54
N GLY A 67 -18.74 11.18 -7.37
CA GLY A 67 -17.86 10.01 -7.34
C GLY A 67 -17.27 9.88 -8.73
N GLY A 68 -15.94 9.97 -8.86
CA GLY A 68 -15.23 9.71 -10.09
C GLY A 68 -15.53 8.30 -10.57
N GLU A 69 -16.55 8.13 -11.41
CA GLU A 69 -16.77 6.88 -12.14
C GLU A 69 -15.51 6.63 -12.95
N ASN A 70 -14.84 5.50 -12.69
CA ASN A 70 -13.73 5.06 -13.52
C ASN A 70 -14.22 5.02 -14.98
N PRO A 71 -13.52 5.66 -15.93
CA PRO A 71 -13.96 5.62 -17.31
C PRO A 71 -13.91 4.18 -17.82
N VAL A 72 -15.10 3.62 -18.05
CA VAL A 72 -15.27 2.34 -18.75
C VAL A 72 -14.46 2.40 -20.05
N GLY A 73 -13.37 1.64 -20.07
CA GLY A 73 -12.48 1.57 -21.22
C GLY A 73 -11.33 2.59 -21.24
N TYR A 74 -10.81 3.03 -20.09
CA TYR A 74 -9.56 3.82 -19.99
C TYR A 74 -8.50 3.35 -20.98
N GLN A 75 -7.97 4.25 -21.81
CA GLN A 75 -6.92 4.00 -22.80
C GLN A 75 -5.71 4.90 -22.53
N PHE A 76 -4.53 4.30 -22.46
CA PHE A 76 -3.28 5.04 -22.34
C PHE A 76 -2.66 5.29 -23.73
N PRO A 77 -2.19 6.52 -24.02
CA PRO A 77 -2.05 7.67 -23.14
C PRO A 77 -3.23 8.66 -23.20
N GLN A 78 -4.31 8.33 -23.93
CA GLN A 78 -5.39 9.28 -24.24
C GLN A 78 -6.11 9.82 -23.00
N ASP A 79 -6.27 8.96 -21.98
CA ASP A 79 -6.99 9.26 -20.75
C ASP A 79 -6.05 9.60 -19.58
N MET A 80 -4.74 9.71 -19.82
CA MET A 80 -3.77 10.09 -18.79
C MET A 80 -4.13 11.47 -18.20
N PRO A 81 -4.22 11.61 -16.87
CA PRO A 81 -4.59 12.87 -16.25
C PRO A 81 -3.61 14.00 -16.55
N ALA A 82 -4.13 15.23 -16.66
CA ALA A 82 -3.33 16.41 -17.00
C ALA A 82 -2.39 16.88 -15.87
N ASP A 83 -2.63 16.42 -14.64
CA ASP A 83 -1.79 16.66 -13.47
C ASP A 83 -0.67 15.64 -13.30
N VAL A 84 -0.59 14.62 -14.17
CA VAL A 84 0.60 13.77 -14.29
C VAL A 84 1.78 14.64 -14.74
N PRO A 85 2.92 14.64 -14.03
CA PRO A 85 4.10 15.38 -14.45
C PRO A 85 4.57 14.97 -15.84
N GLN A 86 4.79 15.96 -16.71
CA GLN A 86 5.30 15.75 -18.06
C GLN A 86 6.50 16.67 -18.27
N GLN A 87 7.54 16.11 -18.89
CA GLN A 87 8.69 16.87 -19.35
C GLN A 87 9.13 16.33 -20.71
N GLU A 88 9.53 17.22 -21.62
CA GLU A 88 10.22 16.81 -22.83
C GLU A 88 11.64 16.38 -22.45
N ILE A 89 11.93 15.10 -22.60
CA ILE A 89 13.21 14.50 -22.23
C ILE A 89 13.85 13.96 -23.51
N ALA A 90 15.11 14.32 -23.75
CA ALA A 90 15.88 13.76 -24.84
C ALA A 90 16.45 12.41 -24.39
N CYS A 91 15.96 11.32 -24.98
CA CYS A 91 16.57 10.00 -24.85
C CYS A 91 17.43 9.69 -26.08
N GLY A 92 18.64 9.18 -25.84
CA GLY A 92 19.61 8.81 -26.87
C GLY A 92 20.90 9.62 -26.79
N GLY A 93 21.63 9.69 -27.90
CA GLY A 93 22.95 10.33 -28.00
C GLY A 93 23.78 9.69 -29.11
N ASP A 94 24.93 10.27 -29.43
CA ASP A 94 25.81 9.75 -30.48
C ASP A 94 26.31 8.32 -30.19
N ASP A 95 26.44 7.98 -28.90
CA ASP A 95 26.90 6.67 -28.41
C ASP A 95 25.76 5.77 -27.88
N ALA A 96 24.49 6.19 -28.01
CA ALA A 96 23.36 5.42 -27.52
C ALA A 96 23.06 4.20 -28.39
N ILE A 97 22.68 3.10 -27.76
CA ILE A 97 22.17 1.89 -28.41
C ILE A 97 20.71 2.15 -28.80
N MET A 98 20.51 2.63 -30.03
CA MET A 98 19.18 2.86 -30.59
C MET A 98 18.52 1.53 -30.99
N LEU A 99 17.38 1.22 -30.37
CA LEU A 99 16.67 -0.04 -30.64
C LEU A 99 15.93 -0.01 -32.00
N ASP A 100 15.84 -1.17 -32.66
CA ASP A 100 15.18 -1.29 -33.96
C ASP A 100 13.66 -1.38 -33.76
N ALA A 101 12.95 -0.32 -34.14
CA ALA A 101 11.50 -0.23 -34.09
C ALA A 101 10.78 -1.38 -34.83
N ASN A 102 11.40 -2.02 -35.82
CA ASN A 102 10.80 -3.13 -36.57
C ASN A 102 11.04 -4.50 -35.92
N ASN A 103 11.94 -4.58 -34.94
CA ASN A 103 12.23 -5.79 -34.19
C ASN A 103 12.54 -5.47 -32.72
N ILE A 104 11.62 -4.75 -32.09
CA ILE A 104 11.86 -4.08 -30.82
C ILE A 104 12.20 -5.06 -29.69
N THR A 105 11.46 -6.18 -29.56
CA THR A 105 11.73 -7.18 -28.53
C THR A 105 13.12 -7.79 -28.66
N ASP A 106 13.48 -8.29 -29.85
CA ASP A 106 14.77 -8.94 -30.06
C ASP A 106 15.92 -7.93 -29.92
N SER A 107 15.76 -6.71 -30.45
CA SER A 107 16.80 -5.69 -30.34
C SER A 107 17.02 -5.25 -28.90
N ALA A 108 15.95 -5.11 -28.09
CA ALA A 108 16.04 -4.81 -26.66
C ALA A 108 16.72 -5.95 -25.90
N LYS A 109 16.35 -7.21 -26.17
CA LYS A 109 16.98 -8.38 -25.54
C LYS A 109 18.47 -8.49 -25.85
N ILE A 110 18.86 -8.23 -27.10
CA ILE A 110 20.27 -8.21 -27.49
C ILE A 110 21.00 -7.08 -26.75
N ALA A 111 20.43 -5.87 -26.73
CA ALA A 111 21.03 -4.74 -26.03
C ALA A 111 21.17 -5.01 -24.52
N PHE A 112 20.18 -5.62 -23.88
CA PHE A 112 20.22 -5.94 -22.45
C PHE A 112 21.22 -7.06 -22.14
N LEU A 113 21.36 -8.05 -23.03
CA LEU A 113 22.34 -9.13 -22.89
C LEU A 113 23.78 -8.63 -23.05
N ASP A 114 24.01 -7.68 -23.94
CA ASP A 114 25.34 -7.16 -24.29
C ASP A 114 25.70 -5.88 -23.50
N ALA A 115 24.84 -5.43 -22.58
CA ALA A 115 24.98 -4.18 -21.85
C ALA A 115 26.31 -4.08 -21.06
N GLN A 116 26.90 -2.89 -21.08
CA GLN A 116 28.16 -2.55 -20.41
C GLN A 116 28.04 -1.24 -19.62
N ASP A 117 29.02 -1.00 -18.75
CA ASP A 117 29.06 0.22 -17.93
C ASP A 117 28.84 1.49 -18.77
N GLY A 118 27.87 2.31 -18.35
CA GLY A 118 27.57 3.59 -19.01
C GLY A 118 26.66 3.51 -20.24
N ASP A 119 26.16 2.33 -20.61
CA ASP A 119 25.31 2.19 -21.79
C ASP A 119 23.97 2.95 -21.65
N VAL A 120 23.60 3.64 -22.72
CA VAL A 120 22.28 4.27 -22.90
C VAL A 120 21.51 3.46 -23.93
N ILE A 121 20.45 2.79 -23.50
CA ILE A 121 19.58 1.95 -24.32
C ILE A 121 18.29 2.72 -24.60
N ALA A 122 18.12 3.13 -25.85
CA ALA A 122 17.11 4.09 -26.26
C ALA A 122 16.00 3.42 -27.09
N PHE A 123 14.80 3.40 -26.51
CA PHE A 123 13.58 3.05 -27.21
C PHE A 123 13.14 4.23 -28.11
N PRO A 124 12.78 3.97 -29.38
CA PRO A 124 12.24 5.00 -30.25
C PRO A 124 10.85 5.45 -29.80
N GLU A 125 10.35 6.55 -30.38
CA GLU A 125 8.95 6.94 -30.27
C GLU A 125 8.05 5.91 -30.98
N GLY A 126 6.96 5.51 -30.34
CA GLY A 126 5.98 4.57 -30.86
C GLY A 126 5.31 3.71 -29.79
N ARG A 127 4.29 2.98 -30.21
CA ARG A 127 3.67 1.90 -29.43
C ARG A 127 4.12 0.56 -29.98
N PHE A 128 4.77 -0.22 -29.13
CA PHE A 128 5.48 -1.44 -29.51
C PHE A 128 4.80 -2.65 -28.87
N ASP A 129 4.55 -3.69 -29.66
CA ASP A 129 4.05 -4.97 -29.18
C ASP A 129 5.25 -5.82 -28.72
N LEU A 130 5.36 -6.06 -27.42
CA LEU A 130 6.41 -6.84 -26.78
C LEU A 130 5.88 -8.24 -26.52
N ASN A 131 6.60 -9.25 -27.00
CA ASN A 131 6.15 -10.63 -26.98
C ASN A 131 6.78 -11.48 -25.87
N ASP A 132 7.65 -10.90 -25.03
CA ASP A 132 8.33 -11.59 -23.93
C ASP A 132 8.93 -10.57 -22.95
N THR A 133 9.30 -11.01 -21.74
CA THR A 133 9.98 -10.19 -20.73
C THR A 133 11.33 -9.69 -21.26
N LEU A 134 11.66 -8.43 -20.94
CA LEU A 134 12.96 -7.83 -21.20
C LEU A 134 13.80 -7.88 -19.91
N THR A 135 14.72 -8.84 -19.84
CA THR A 135 15.58 -9.05 -18.67
C THR A 135 16.96 -8.44 -18.87
N LEU A 136 17.38 -7.58 -17.95
CA LEU A 136 18.76 -7.13 -17.78
C LEU A 136 19.28 -7.72 -16.47
N ASP A 137 20.24 -8.64 -16.57
CA ASP A 137 20.99 -9.14 -15.42
C ASP A 137 22.38 -8.51 -15.45
N GLY A 138 22.65 -7.61 -14.51
CA GLY A 138 23.88 -6.84 -14.44
C GLY A 138 25.09 -7.63 -13.95
N GLU A 139 24.93 -8.91 -13.58
CA GLU A 139 26.05 -9.74 -13.14
C GLU A 139 26.91 -10.22 -14.33
N LEU A 140 28.04 -9.55 -14.56
CA LEU A 140 29.00 -9.90 -15.59
C LEU A 140 30.35 -10.28 -14.96
N GLY A 141 30.73 -11.56 -15.05
CA GLY A 141 32.03 -12.04 -14.59
C GLY A 141 32.26 -11.95 -13.08
N GLY A 142 31.18 -11.95 -12.28
CA GLY A 142 31.20 -11.85 -10.82
C GLY A 142 31.26 -10.41 -10.28
N ALA A 143 31.02 -9.42 -11.13
CA ALA A 143 30.82 -8.02 -10.75
C ALA A 143 29.50 -7.51 -11.35
N ARG A 144 28.94 -6.46 -10.74
CA ARG A 144 27.76 -5.76 -11.26
C ARG A 144 28.22 -4.68 -12.24
N ILE A 145 27.60 -4.61 -13.41
CA ILE A 145 27.73 -3.43 -14.29
C ILE A 145 27.04 -2.23 -13.65
N ALA A 146 27.40 -1.03 -14.10
CA ALA A 146 26.91 0.23 -13.52
C ALA A 146 26.54 1.30 -14.56
N ASP A 147 25.82 2.33 -14.13
CA ASP A 147 25.53 3.53 -14.93
C ASP A 147 24.72 3.23 -16.20
N ILE A 148 23.75 2.33 -16.10
CA ILE A 148 22.87 1.98 -17.24
C ILE A 148 21.70 2.95 -17.29
N THR A 149 21.37 3.42 -18.50
CA THR A 149 20.19 4.23 -18.76
C THR A 149 19.28 3.51 -19.74
N ILE A 150 18.03 3.26 -19.37
CA ILE A 150 16.99 2.71 -20.25
C ILE A 150 15.95 3.80 -20.45
N CYS A 151 15.82 4.33 -21.66
CA CYS A 151 14.99 5.50 -21.89
C CYS A 151 14.08 5.42 -23.11
N GLY A 152 13.03 6.25 -23.10
CA GLY A 152 12.17 6.53 -24.25
C GLY A 152 11.99 8.03 -24.48
N GLN A 153 11.15 8.40 -25.45
CA GLN A 153 10.97 9.79 -25.90
C GLN A 153 9.91 10.57 -25.10
N GLY A 154 9.37 9.97 -24.03
CA GLY A 154 8.27 10.45 -23.20
C GLY A 154 7.32 9.30 -22.88
N MET A 155 6.77 9.25 -21.65
CA MET A 155 5.86 8.17 -21.24
C MET A 155 4.61 8.07 -22.12
N ASP A 156 4.16 9.19 -22.70
CA ASP A 156 3.04 9.27 -23.64
C ASP A 156 3.43 9.00 -25.11
N LYS A 157 4.73 8.83 -25.39
CA LYS A 157 5.28 8.69 -26.75
C LYS A 157 5.93 7.33 -27.00
N THR A 158 6.64 6.78 -26.02
CA THR A 158 7.27 5.47 -26.09
C THR A 158 6.51 4.51 -25.17
N ILE A 159 5.71 3.63 -25.77
CA ILE A 159 4.80 2.72 -25.05
C ILE A 159 5.18 1.28 -25.38
N LEU A 160 5.53 0.51 -24.35
CA LEU A 160 5.84 -0.90 -24.43
C LEU A 160 4.59 -1.69 -24.01
N ASP A 161 3.89 -2.27 -24.97
CA ASP A 161 2.67 -3.05 -24.75
C ASP A 161 2.97 -4.55 -24.65
N PHE A 162 2.71 -5.12 -23.49
CA PHE A 162 2.93 -6.53 -23.18
C PHE A 162 1.66 -7.38 -23.26
N SER A 163 0.56 -6.85 -23.82
CA SER A 163 -0.72 -7.57 -23.96
C SER A 163 -0.61 -8.95 -24.62
N ASN A 164 0.35 -9.12 -25.54
CA ASN A 164 0.60 -10.38 -26.25
C ASN A 164 1.89 -11.09 -25.77
N SER A 165 2.48 -10.65 -24.67
CA SER A 165 3.68 -11.24 -24.09
C SER A 165 3.44 -12.66 -23.60
N VAL A 166 4.43 -13.54 -23.79
CA VAL A 166 4.45 -14.85 -23.15
C VAL A 166 5.21 -14.86 -21.82
N GLY A 167 5.90 -13.77 -21.50
CA GLY A 167 6.62 -13.57 -20.24
C GLY A 167 5.75 -12.89 -19.18
N ASP A 168 6.09 -13.10 -17.92
CA ASP A 168 5.32 -12.59 -16.78
C ASP A 168 5.54 -11.08 -16.58
N ASP A 169 6.81 -10.66 -16.48
CA ASP A 169 7.18 -9.28 -16.21
C ASP A 169 7.40 -8.49 -17.51
N GLY A 170 7.24 -7.17 -17.46
CA GLY A 170 7.59 -6.26 -18.54
C GLY A 170 9.11 -6.09 -18.65
N LEU A 171 9.65 -5.20 -17.80
CA LEU A 171 11.09 -5.04 -17.59
C LEU A 171 11.50 -5.74 -16.29
N PHE A 172 12.50 -6.62 -16.35
CA PHE A 172 13.12 -7.20 -15.15
C PHE A 172 14.61 -6.87 -15.12
N ILE A 173 15.00 -6.00 -14.19
CA ILE A 173 16.36 -5.49 -14.05
C ILE A 173 16.92 -6.00 -12.72
N THR A 174 18.06 -6.67 -12.73
CA THR A 174 18.62 -7.28 -11.51
C THR A 174 20.13 -7.19 -11.43
N ASN A 175 20.68 -7.29 -10.21
CA ASN A 175 22.12 -7.34 -9.93
C ASN A 175 22.92 -6.18 -10.57
N ILE A 176 22.45 -4.95 -10.41
CA ILE A 176 23.00 -3.78 -11.10
C ILE A 176 23.29 -2.64 -10.11
N ASN A 177 24.23 -1.76 -10.46
CA ASN A 177 24.44 -0.50 -9.76
C ASN A 177 24.03 0.69 -10.64
N ASP A 178 23.48 1.76 -10.05
CA ASP A 178 23.18 3.02 -10.74
C ASP A 178 22.42 2.84 -12.07
N VAL A 179 21.19 2.32 -12.01
CA VAL A 179 20.30 2.17 -13.17
C VAL A 179 19.19 3.22 -13.19
N GLU A 180 18.96 3.83 -14.35
CA GLU A 180 17.86 4.77 -14.58
C GLU A 180 16.87 4.23 -15.62
N VAL A 181 15.58 4.32 -15.32
CA VAL A 181 14.50 4.15 -16.31
C VAL A 181 13.73 5.47 -16.43
N TYR A 182 13.63 6.02 -17.65
CA TYR A 182 12.83 7.23 -17.87
C TYR A 182 12.18 7.37 -19.24
N GLY A 183 11.11 8.17 -19.30
CA GLY A 183 10.52 8.62 -20.56
C GLY A 183 9.86 7.50 -21.37
N LEU A 184 9.34 6.47 -20.71
CA LEU A 184 8.63 5.37 -21.36
C LEU A 184 7.44 4.91 -20.52
N ALA A 185 6.54 4.16 -21.13
CA ALA A 185 5.46 3.47 -20.45
C ALA A 185 5.53 1.96 -20.67
N VAL A 186 5.19 1.18 -19.65
CA VAL A 186 4.90 -0.26 -19.74
C VAL A 186 3.42 -0.45 -19.53
N VAL A 187 2.75 -1.13 -20.46
CA VAL A 187 1.31 -1.39 -20.37
C VAL A 187 1.01 -2.88 -20.50
N GLU A 188 -0.02 -3.34 -19.78
CA GLU A 188 -0.56 -4.70 -19.87
C GLU A 188 0.46 -5.81 -19.62
N ALA A 189 1.44 -5.59 -18.73
CA ALA A 189 2.32 -6.68 -18.27
C ALA A 189 1.48 -7.74 -17.53
N ALA A 190 1.79 -9.03 -17.75
CA ALA A 190 1.00 -10.12 -17.17
C ALA A 190 1.13 -10.19 -15.64
N ASN A 191 2.27 -9.76 -15.09
CA ASN A 191 2.53 -9.71 -13.65
C ASN A 191 3.12 -8.36 -13.23
N ASN A 192 4.44 -8.15 -13.31
CA ASN A 192 5.05 -6.88 -12.89
C ASN A 192 5.40 -6.02 -14.10
N ALA A 193 5.11 -4.73 -14.06
CA ALA A 193 5.44 -3.85 -15.18
C ALA A 193 6.94 -3.57 -15.25
N ILE A 194 7.53 -3.01 -14.18
CA ILE A 194 8.98 -2.73 -14.11
C ILE A 194 9.51 -3.17 -12.75
N LYS A 195 10.25 -4.27 -12.74
CA LYS A 195 10.84 -4.86 -11.54
C LYS A 195 12.35 -4.61 -11.47
N PHE A 196 12.81 -4.10 -10.33
CA PHE A 196 14.23 -4.05 -9.96
C PHE A 196 14.47 -4.98 -8.79
N GLN A 197 15.52 -5.79 -8.85
CA GLN A 197 15.88 -6.69 -7.75
C GLN A 197 17.40 -6.65 -7.50
N HIS A 198 17.81 -6.64 -6.22
CA HIS A 198 19.24 -6.64 -5.87
C HIS A 198 20.03 -5.47 -6.49
N ALA A 199 19.41 -4.30 -6.61
CA ALA A 199 20.04 -3.11 -7.20
C ALA A 199 20.55 -2.15 -6.12
N ASP A 200 21.62 -1.42 -6.42
CA ASP A 200 22.10 -0.30 -5.59
C ASP A 200 22.18 0.97 -6.44
N GLY A 201 21.29 1.93 -6.19
CA GLY A 201 21.09 3.07 -7.05
C GLY A 201 20.06 2.75 -8.14
N VAL A 202 18.79 2.99 -7.85
CA VAL A 202 17.68 2.88 -8.79
C VAL A 202 17.04 4.24 -8.92
N ARG A 203 16.90 4.75 -10.15
CA ARG A 203 16.11 5.94 -10.43
C ARG A 203 15.05 5.65 -11.47
N ILE A 204 13.79 5.87 -11.10
CA ILE A 204 12.65 5.79 -11.99
C ILE A 204 12.08 7.19 -12.10
N ASN A 205 12.07 7.75 -13.31
CA ASN A 205 11.67 9.14 -13.52
C ASN A 205 10.80 9.26 -14.77
N TYR A 206 9.73 10.07 -14.75
CA TYR A 206 8.85 10.27 -15.91
C TYR A 206 8.47 8.96 -16.62
N THR A 207 8.08 7.95 -15.84
CA THR A 207 7.75 6.61 -16.33
C THR A 207 6.30 6.29 -16.00
N ALA A 208 5.62 5.54 -16.87
CA ALA A 208 4.25 5.10 -16.61
C ALA A 208 4.12 3.57 -16.58
N THR A 209 3.29 3.05 -15.67
CA THR A 209 2.87 1.64 -15.68
C THR A 209 1.35 1.54 -15.61
N VAL A 210 0.73 0.93 -16.61
CA VAL A 210 -0.73 0.98 -16.76
C VAL A 210 -1.33 -0.36 -17.15
N TRP A 211 -2.32 -0.80 -16.38
CA TRP A 211 -3.37 -1.71 -16.86
C TRP A 211 -4.59 -0.88 -17.25
N GLN A 212 -5.05 -1.09 -18.47
CA GLN A 212 -6.12 -0.32 -19.10
C GLN A 212 -7.50 -0.80 -18.64
N GLY A 213 -8.54 -0.02 -18.97
CA GLY A 213 -9.91 -0.36 -18.60
C GLY A 213 -10.17 -0.31 -17.10
N GLU A 214 -11.06 -1.18 -16.63
CA GLU A 214 -11.48 -1.23 -15.21
C GLU A 214 -10.44 -1.96 -14.34
N PRO A 215 -10.24 -1.54 -13.08
CA PRO A 215 -9.60 -2.35 -12.06
C PRO A 215 -10.15 -3.77 -12.07
N ASP A 216 -9.27 -4.72 -12.36
CA ASP A 216 -9.61 -6.14 -12.45
C ASP A 216 -8.54 -6.95 -11.75
N LYS A 217 -8.97 -8.02 -11.07
CA LYS A 217 -8.07 -8.94 -10.36
C LYS A 217 -7.10 -9.69 -11.29
N GLY A 218 -7.39 -9.72 -12.60
CA GLY A 218 -6.54 -10.28 -13.64
C GLY A 218 -5.45 -9.33 -14.12
N ASN A 219 -5.45 -8.07 -13.65
CA ASN A 219 -4.34 -7.16 -13.86
C ASN A 219 -3.10 -7.66 -13.11
N GLY A 220 -1.93 -7.19 -13.53
CA GLY A 220 -0.66 -7.53 -12.91
C GLY A 220 -0.52 -6.98 -11.48
N ALA A 221 0.43 -7.56 -10.74
CA ALA A 221 0.64 -7.26 -9.33
C ALA A 221 1.29 -5.89 -9.13
N TYR A 222 2.55 -5.68 -9.53
CA TYR A 222 3.29 -4.47 -9.18
C TYR A 222 3.60 -3.60 -10.40
N GLY A 223 3.32 -2.29 -10.32
CA GLY A 223 3.67 -1.33 -11.36
C GLY A 223 5.17 -1.02 -11.38
N LEU A 224 5.59 -0.07 -10.56
CA LEU A 224 7.00 0.23 -10.31
C LEU A 224 7.46 -0.55 -9.08
N TYR A 225 8.37 -1.51 -9.26
CA TYR A 225 8.68 -2.52 -8.26
C TYR A 225 10.18 -2.66 -7.94
N PRO A 226 10.81 -1.71 -7.23
CA PRO A 226 12.10 -1.94 -6.58
C PRO A 226 11.96 -2.85 -5.35
N VAL A 227 12.75 -3.93 -5.30
CA VAL A 227 12.76 -4.86 -4.18
C VAL A 227 14.17 -5.34 -3.86
N GLU A 228 14.45 -5.62 -2.58
CA GLU A 228 15.77 -6.07 -2.12
C GLU A 228 16.91 -5.14 -2.62
N SER A 229 16.68 -3.83 -2.56
CA SER A 229 17.51 -2.81 -3.20
C SER A 229 17.90 -1.68 -2.24
N SER A 230 18.93 -0.92 -2.58
CA SER A 230 19.34 0.28 -1.84
C SER A 230 19.37 1.51 -2.74
N ASN A 231 19.17 2.68 -2.13
CA ASN A 231 19.21 3.97 -2.82
C ASN A 231 18.20 4.05 -3.97
N VAL A 232 16.92 4.11 -3.61
CA VAL A 232 15.79 4.01 -4.54
C VAL A 232 15.08 5.36 -4.65
N LEU A 233 15.09 5.94 -5.85
CA LEU A 233 14.38 7.17 -6.19
C LEU A 233 13.26 6.86 -7.20
N VAL A 234 12.01 7.06 -6.80
CA VAL A 234 10.85 6.97 -7.70
C VAL A 234 10.18 8.33 -7.77
N GLU A 235 10.23 8.96 -8.94
CA GLU A 235 9.74 10.32 -9.11
C GLU A 235 9.02 10.62 -10.42
N ASN A 236 8.14 11.63 -10.39
CA ASN A 236 7.47 12.21 -11.55
C ASN A 236 6.76 11.18 -12.45
N SER A 237 6.28 10.08 -11.86
CA SER A 237 5.81 8.90 -12.59
C SER A 237 4.30 8.66 -12.37
N TYR A 238 3.70 7.86 -13.26
CA TYR A 238 2.28 7.56 -13.26
C TYR A 238 2.01 6.06 -13.16
N VAL A 239 1.19 5.64 -12.20
CA VAL A 239 0.87 4.22 -12.00
C VAL A 239 -0.63 4.00 -11.90
N ARG A 240 -1.15 3.05 -12.66
CA ARG A 240 -2.59 2.78 -12.72
C ARG A 240 -2.96 1.33 -12.92
N GLY A 241 -3.97 0.87 -12.16
CA GLY A 241 -4.68 -0.38 -12.42
C GLY A 241 -4.01 -1.63 -11.86
N SER A 242 -2.96 -1.49 -11.05
CA SER A 242 -2.29 -2.63 -10.42
C SER A 242 -3.23 -3.35 -9.45
N ALA A 243 -3.25 -4.69 -9.53
CA ALA A 243 -3.98 -5.56 -8.62
C ALA A 243 -3.27 -5.78 -7.27
N ASP A 244 -2.12 -5.14 -7.06
CA ASP A 244 -1.41 -5.13 -5.79
C ASP A 244 -1.00 -3.68 -5.44
N ALA A 245 0.18 -3.22 -5.82
CA ALA A 245 0.62 -1.84 -5.63
C ALA A 245 1.07 -1.15 -6.92
N GLY A 246 0.63 0.10 -7.11
CA GLY A 246 1.04 0.95 -8.22
C GLY A 246 2.54 1.24 -8.17
N VAL A 247 3.01 1.81 -7.06
CA VAL A 247 4.43 1.84 -6.68
C VAL A 247 4.62 0.95 -5.46
N TYR A 248 5.50 -0.04 -5.55
CA TYR A 248 5.90 -0.87 -4.43
C TYR A 248 7.41 -0.76 -4.24
N VAL A 249 7.84 -0.35 -3.05
CA VAL A 249 9.25 -0.43 -2.65
C VAL A 249 9.35 -1.34 -1.45
N GLY A 250 9.94 -2.53 -1.65
CA GLY A 250 10.00 -3.57 -0.63
C GLY A 250 11.40 -3.95 -0.23
N GLN A 251 11.61 -4.35 1.02
CA GLN A 251 12.86 -4.98 1.47
C GLN A 251 14.09 -4.12 1.12
N SER A 252 13.93 -2.80 1.20
CA SER A 252 14.87 -1.83 0.64
C SER A 252 15.27 -0.77 1.66
N GLN A 253 16.28 0.04 1.33
CA GLN A 253 16.75 1.10 2.21
C GLN A 253 17.19 2.36 1.46
N ASN A 254 17.11 3.51 2.14
CA ASN A 254 17.39 4.84 1.58
C ASN A 254 16.49 5.15 0.38
N ILE A 255 15.23 5.47 0.68
CA ILE A 255 14.15 5.52 -0.30
C ILE A 255 13.56 6.92 -0.37
N VAL A 256 13.33 7.41 -1.58
CA VAL A 256 12.56 8.63 -1.85
C VAL A 256 11.51 8.32 -2.91
N VAL A 257 10.24 8.51 -2.56
CA VAL A 257 9.10 8.39 -3.48
C VAL A 257 8.36 9.71 -3.53
N ARG A 258 8.48 10.45 -4.64
CA ARG A 258 7.94 11.82 -4.73
C ARG A 258 7.32 12.23 -6.05
N ASN A 259 6.39 13.17 -6.01
CA ASN A 259 5.78 13.76 -7.22
C ASN A 259 5.15 12.71 -8.16
N ASN A 260 4.70 11.57 -7.63
CA ASN A 260 4.04 10.54 -8.44
C ASN A 260 2.52 10.70 -8.39
N VAL A 261 1.85 10.20 -9.42
CA VAL A 261 0.39 10.09 -9.47
C VAL A 261 0.02 8.62 -9.51
N ALA A 262 -0.72 8.16 -8.49
CA ALA A 262 -1.14 6.77 -8.34
C ALA A 262 -2.67 6.68 -8.29
N GLU A 263 -3.26 5.99 -9.26
CA GLU A 263 -4.72 5.89 -9.40
C GLU A 263 -5.24 4.48 -9.65
N TYR A 264 -6.39 4.14 -9.09
CA TYR A 264 -7.11 2.90 -9.42
C TYR A 264 -6.27 1.62 -9.21
N ASN A 265 -5.32 1.64 -8.27
CA ASN A 265 -4.58 0.46 -7.81
C ASN A 265 -5.24 -0.09 -6.53
N VAL A 266 -4.86 -1.30 -6.08
CA VAL A 266 -5.26 -1.73 -4.73
C VAL A 266 -4.54 -0.86 -3.70
N ALA A 267 -3.21 -0.86 -3.69
CA ALA A 267 -2.40 0.14 -3.00
C ALA A 267 -1.90 1.17 -4.01
N GLY A 268 -2.11 2.46 -3.76
CA GLY A 268 -1.54 3.50 -4.61
C GLY A 268 -0.01 3.45 -4.58
N ILE A 269 0.55 3.61 -3.38
CA ILE A 269 1.99 3.52 -3.10
C ILE A 269 2.19 2.72 -1.81
N GLU A 270 3.11 1.77 -1.82
CA GLU A 270 3.44 0.93 -0.68
C GLU A 270 4.96 0.92 -0.40
N ILE A 271 5.31 1.14 0.87
CA ILE A 271 6.64 0.86 1.42
C ILE A 271 6.50 -0.35 2.34
N GLU A 272 7.11 -1.47 1.94
CA GLU A 272 7.01 -2.73 2.69
C GLU A 272 8.39 -3.17 3.21
N ASN A 273 8.49 -3.59 4.47
CA ASN A 273 9.71 -4.17 5.06
C ASN A 273 10.98 -3.36 4.75
N SER A 274 10.91 -2.02 4.82
CA SER A 274 11.97 -1.14 4.32
C SER A 274 12.38 -0.06 5.31
N THR A 275 13.64 0.39 5.26
CA THR A 275 14.19 1.37 6.22
C THR A 275 14.57 2.70 5.60
N GLY A 276 14.27 3.80 6.29
CA GLY A 276 14.65 5.14 5.86
C GLY A 276 13.99 5.53 4.54
N ALA A 277 12.70 5.89 4.61
CA ALA A 277 11.90 6.24 3.44
C ALA A 277 11.18 7.59 3.61
N ASP A 278 11.29 8.44 2.60
CA ASP A 278 10.48 9.65 2.46
C ASP A 278 9.47 9.47 1.33
N MET A 279 8.17 9.59 1.64
CA MET A 279 7.08 9.56 0.67
C MET A 279 6.35 10.91 0.68
N TYR A 280 6.59 11.75 -0.33
CA TYR A 280 6.07 13.12 -0.32
C TYR A 280 5.67 13.72 -1.66
N ASN A 281 4.78 14.71 -1.61
CA ASN A 281 4.26 15.40 -2.81
C ASN A 281 3.63 14.44 -3.85
N ASN A 282 3.17 13.26 -3.43
CA ASN A 282 2.46 12.34 -4.31
C ASN A 282 0.96 12.65 -4.31
N ILE A 283 0.30 12.32 -5.41
CA ILE A 283 -1.15 12.29 -5.53
C ILE A 283 -1.58 10.83 -5.54
N ALA A 284 -2.26 10.38 -4.49
CA ALA A 284 -2.83 9.04 -4.40
C ALA A 284 -4.36 9.14 -4.33
N ARG A 285 -5.04 8.86 -5.44
CA ARG A 285 -6.49 8.99 -5.53
C ARG A 285 -7.17 7.81 -6.21
N PHE A 286 -8.42 7.53 -5.85
CA PHE A 286 -9.22 6.45 -6.46
C PHE A 286 -8.63 5.04 -6.32
N ASN A 287 -7.67 4.81 -5.42
CA ASN A 287 -7.16 3.47 -5.11
C ASN A 287 -8.11 2.75 -4.14
N THR A 288 -7.81 1.51 -3.74
CA THR A 288 -8.49 0.87 -2.60
C THR A 288 -7.94 1.39 -1.26
N GLY A 289 -6.62 1.44 -1.16
CA GLY A 289 -5.86 2.15 -0.13
C GLY A 289 -4.91 3.14 -0.79
N GLY A 290 -4.80 4.35 -0.25
CA GLY A 290 -3.94 5.39 -0.83
C GLY A 290 -2.45 5.10 -0.67
N LEU A 291 -1.94 5.28 0.54
CA LEU A 291 -0.53 5.13 0.90
C LEU A 291 -0.37 4.09 2.01
N LEU A 292 0.50 3.10 1.82
CA LEU A 292 0.70 1.98 2.74
C LEU A 292 2.14 1.93 3.25
N VAL A 293 2.29 1.66 4.55
CA VAL A 293 3.56 1.46 5.25
C VAL A 293 3.45 0.16 6.03
N PHE A 294 3.96 -0.93 5.46
CA PHE A 294 3.72 -2.29 5.92
C PHE A 294 5.03 -2.94 6.39
N ASP A 295 4.96 -3.73 7.46
CA ASP A 295 6.05 -4.61 7.87
C ASP A 295 5.51 -6.03 8.06
N LEU A 296 5.70 -6.86 7.04
CA LEU A 296 5.16 -8.22 7.01
C LEU A 296 6.16 -9.24 7.56
N PRO A 297 5.69 -10.35 8.17
CA PRO A 297 6.55 -11.39 8.73
C PRO A 297 7.17 -12.26 7.63
N ILE A 298 8.21 -11.76 6.95
CA ILE A 298 8.86 -12.44 5.82
C ILE A 298 10.10 -13.26 6.20
N GLY A 299 10.75 -12.95 7.33
CA GLY A 299 11.88 -13.72 7.88
C GLY A 299 13.17 -13.64 7.05
N ASN A 300 13.47 -12.47 6.49
CA ASN A 300 14.66 -12.22 5.67
C ASN A 300 15.64 -11.19 6.31
N GLY A 301 15.45 -10.84 7.58
CA GLY A 301 16.27 -9.87 8.31
C GLY A 301 16.09 -8.40 7.92
N THR A 302 15.10 -8.07 7.09
CA THR A 302 14.80 -6.67 6.69
C THR A 302 13.41 -6.29 7.17
N TYR A 303 13.33 -5.28 8.04
CA TYR A 303 12.09 -4.84 8.70
C TYR A 303 11.95 -3.33 8.65
N GLY A 304 10.70 -2.87 8.65
CA GLY A 304 10.34 -1.48 8.44
C GLY A 304 10.69 -0.56 9.62
N SER A 305 11.35 0.57 9.34
CA SER A 305 11.57 1.65 10.32
C SER A 305 12.00 2.95 9.63
N GLY A 306 11.59 4.09 10.17
CA GLY A 306 12.04 5.41 9.74
C GLY A 306 11.36 5.84 8.45
N VAL A 307 10.03 5.81 8.44
CA VAL A 307 9.21 6.16 7.27
C VAL A 307 8.48 7.48 7.54
N ARG A 308 8.65 8.45 6.64
CA ARG A 308 7.97 9.75 6.70
C ARG A 308 7.03 9.90 5.52
N VAL A 309 5.77 10.18 5.80
CA VAL A 309 4.70 10.36 4.80
C VAL A 309 4.16 11.78 4.90
N PHE A 310 4.50 12.65 3.96
CA PHE A 310 4.19 14.07 4.12
C PHE A 310 3.93 14.86 2.84
N GLY A 311 3.16 15.94 2.93
CA GLY A 311 2.89 16.80 1.78
C GLY A 311 2.16 16.10 0.62
N ASN A 312 1.50 14.96 0.87
CA ASN A 312 0.77 14.22 -0.15
C ASN A 312 -0.67 14.69 -0.25
N THR A 313 -1.26 14.56 -1.43
CA THR A 313 -2.70 14.69 -1.66
C THR A 313 -3.30 13.29 -1.78
N VAL A 314 -4.08 12.88 -0.77
CA VAL A 314 -4.63 11.53 -0.63
C VAL A 314 -6.15 11.60 -0.61
N THR A 315 -6.81 11.35 -1.74
CA THR A 315 -8.24 11.67 -1.90
C THR A 315 -9.04 10.55 -2.53
N GLU A 316 -10.26 10.32 -2.06
CA GLU A 316 -11.23 9.45 -2.74
C GLU A 316 -10.72 8.01 -3.01
N ASN A 317 -9.91 7.42 -2.12
CA ASN A 317 -9.40 6.05 -2.28
C ASN A 317 -10.46 5.01 -1.93
N ASN A 318 -11.56 5.00 -2.69
CA ASN A 318 -12.79 4.24 -2.44
C ASN A 318 -13.00 3.04 -3.40
N THR A 319 -12.03 2.75 -4.28
CA THR A 319 -12.13 1.63 -5.23
C THR A 319 -12.22 0.31 -4.48
N LYS A 320 -13.15 -0.56 -4.87
CA LYS A 320 -13.29 -1.89 -4.25
C LYS A 320 -11.99 -2.67 -4.36
N ASN A 321 -11.60 -3.37 -3.30
CA ASN A 321 -10.42 -4.22 -3.32
C ASN A 321 -10.57 -5.32 -4.38
N PHE A 322 -9.62 -5.39 -5.30
CA PHE A 322 -9.56 -6.36 -6.40
C PHE A 322 -8.28 -7.19 -6.38
N ALA A 323 -7.52 -7.17 -5.27
CA ALA A 323 -6.31 -7.96 -5.14
C ALA A 323 -6.60 -9.46 -5.16
N ASN A 324 -5.62 -10.20 -5.66
CA ASN A 324 -5.61 -11.64 -5.55
C ASN A 324 -5.38 -12.05 -4.10
N SER A 325 -6.14 -13.03 -3.61
CA SER A 325 -5.90 -13.57 -2.28
C SER A 325 -4.54 -14.26 -2.22
N SER A 326 -3.83 -14.10 -1.10
CA SER A 326 -2.55 -14.76 -0.87
C SER A 326 -2.61 -15.66 0.38
N SER A 327 -1.56 -16.43 0.64
CA SER A 327 -1.41 -17.18 1.89
C SER A 327 -0.88 -16.31 3.04
N ASN A 328 -0.33 -15.13 2.76
CA ASN A 328 0.10 -14.19 3.78
C ASN A 328 -1.16 -13.50 4.35
N PRO A 329 -1.44 -13.56 5.66
CA PRO A 329 -2.65 -12.98 6.21
C PRO A 329 -2.70 -11.44 6.14
N GLY A 330 -1.56 -10.75 5.97
CA GLY A 330 -1.45 -9.29 6.07
C GLY A 330 -1.29 -8.51 4.75
N GLY A 331 -1.16 -9.17 3.59
CA GLY A 331 -0.94 -8.46 2.32
C GLY A 331 -2.13 -7.63 1.85
N VAL A 332 -2.00 -6.86 0.77
CA VAL A 332 -3.01 -5.85 0.33
C VAL A 332 -4.44 -6.39 0.09
N HIS A 333 -4.62 -7.68 -0.11
CA HIS A 333 -5.93 -8.34 -0.23
C HIS A 333 -6.86 -8.16 0.99
N ILE A 334 -6.35 -7.79 2.17
CA ILE A 334 -7.16 -7.50 3.35
C ILE A 334 -7.46 -5.99 3.53
N VAL A 335 -6.89 -5.12 2.69
CA VAL A 335 -7.04 -3.66 2.80
C VAL A 335 -8.52 -3.29 2.68
N PRO A 336 -9.10 -2.62 3.70
CA PRO A 336 -10.45 -2.08 3.62
C PRO A 336 -10.52 -0.98 2.55
N PRO A 337 -11.40 -1.11 1.54
CA PRO A 337 -11.64 -0.02 0.59
C PRO A 337 -12.05 1.26 1.30
N GLY A 338 -11.65 2.40 0.77
CA GLY A 338 -11.97 3.69 1.39
C GLY A 338 -10.97 4.09 2.45
N THR A 339 -9.69 3.70 2.33
CA THR A 339 -8.68 4.04 3.33
C THR A 339 -7.58 4.93 2.74
N GLY A 340 -7.31 6.07 3.39
CA GLY A 340 -6.30 7.03 2.96
C GLY A 340 -4.87 6.52 3.16
N VAL A 341 -4.44 6.42 4.42
CA VAL A 341 -3.11 5.96 4.82
C VAL A 341 -3.21 4.78 5.78
N ILE A 342 -2.37 3.74 5.61
CA ILE A 342 -2.34 2.57 6.49
C ILE A 342 -0.91 2.30 6.96
N VAL A 343 -0.74 2.19 8.26
CA VAL A 343 0.45 1.64 8.90
C VAL A 343 0.12 0.26 9.47
N LEU A 344 0.83 -0.76 9.02
CA LEU A 344 0.68 -2.13 9.50
C LEU A 344 2.01 -2.65 10.05
N SER A 345 2.10 -2.74 11.38
CA SER A 345 3.23 -3.34 12.11
C SER A 345 4.60 -2.67 11.89
N THR A 346 4.67 -1.53 11.21
CA THR A 346 5.91 -0.78 11.02
C THR A 346 6.16 0.17 12.18
N ASP A 347 7.41 0.20 12.66
CA ASP A 347 7.87 1.12 13.69
C ASP A 347 8.41 2.43 13.08
N ASP A 348 8.53 3.46 13.91
CA ASP A 348 9.13 4.75 13.53
C ASP A 348 8.49 5.34 12.26
N VAL A 349 7.20 5.70 12.36
CA VAL A 349 6.43 6.27 11.24
C VAL A 349 5.91 7.65 11.62
N GLU A 350 6.18 8.64 10.77
CA GLU A 350 5.73 10.02 10.91
C GLU A 350 4.84 10.40 9.72
N ILE A 351 3.60 10.82 9.98
CA ILE A 351 2.61 11.19 8.95
C ILE A 351 2.18 12.64 9.18
N PHE A 352 2.57 13.56 8.30
CA PHE A 352 2.35 14.99 8.54
C PHE A 352 2.14 15.85 7.31
N ASP A 353 1.51 17.02 7.47
CA ASP A 353 1.27 17.99 6.40
C ASP A 353 0.59 17.40 5.14
N ASN A 354 -0.18 16.32 5.27
CA ASN A 354 -0.92 15.74 4.13
C ASN A 354 -2.32 16.35 4.02
N GLU A 355 -2.83 16.45 2.79
CA GLU A 355 -4.24 16.66 2.52
C GLU A 355 -4.91 15.30 2.35
N ILE A 356 -5.76 14.90 3.31
CA ILE A 356 -6.40 13.58 3.31
C ILE A 356 -7.92 13.77 3.33
N ALA A 357 -8.59 13.44 2.23
CA ALA A 357 -10.01 13.76 2.07
C ALA A 357 -10.86 12.67 1.40
N ASP A 358 -12.15 12.67 1.74
CA ASP A 358 -13.21 11.95 1.00
C ASP A 358 -13.02 10.43 0.92
N HIS A 359 -12.59 9.82 2.04
CA HIS A 359 -12.43 8.38 2.20
C HIS A 359 -13.65 7.75 2.89
N ASP A 360 -14.23 6.71 2.28
CA ASP A 360 -15.44 6.05 2.79
C ASP A 360 -15.22 5.43 4.17
N THR A 361 -14.03 4.88 4.43
CA THR A 361 -13.71 4.07 5.61
C THR A 361 -12.81 4.80 6.60
N LEU A 362 -11.56 5.12 6.29
CA LEU A 362 -10.62 5.73 7.23
C LEU A 362 -9.71 6.73 6.52
N ALA A 363 -9.38 7.85 7.16
CA ALA A 363 -8.31 8.73 6.71
C ALA A 363 -6.95 8.11 7.00
N VAL A 364 -6.76 7.64 8.25
CA VAL A 364 -5.52 7.00 8.71
C VAL A 364 -5.88 5.78 9.55
N ALA A 365 -5.23 4.65 9.26
CA ALA A 365 -5.28 3.44 10.08
C ALA A 365 -3.87 3.13 10.59
N VAL A 366 -3.74 2.90 11.89
CA VAL A 366 -2.52 2.42 12.53
C VAL A 366 -2.86 1.11 13.21
N THR A 367 -2.25 0.01 12.78
CA THR A 367 -2.62 -1.32 13.30
C THR A 367 -1.40 -2.19 13.53
N SER A 368 -1.46 -2.98 14.59
CA SER A 368 -0.61 -4.13 14.82
C SER A 368 -0.95 -5.26 13.83
N PHE A 369 -0.05 -6.23 13.66
CA PHE A 369 -0.32 -7.39 12.80
C PHE A 369 -1.43 -8.30 13.35
N PHE A 370 -1.80 -8.16 14.62
CA PHE A 370 -2.87 -8.93 15.24
C PHE A 370 -4.24 -8.74 14.57
N ILE A 371 -4.43 -7.65 13.82
CA ILE A 371 -5.64 -7.45 13.02
C ILE A 371 -5.75 -8.47 11.88
N ALA A 372 -4.62 -8.92 11.33
CA ALA A 372 -4.53 -9.90 10.27
C ALA A 372 -4.48 -11.33 10.80
N ASP A 373 -3.77 -11.55 11.92
CA ASP A 373 -3.67 -12.85 12.58
C ASP A 373 -3.64 -12.71 14.11
N GLU A 374 -4.69 -13.19 14.79
CA GLU A 374 -4.78 -13.17 16.26
C GLU A 374 -3.63 -13.92 16.96
N ASN A 375 -2.92 -14.79 16.24
CA ASN A 375 -1.78 -15.57 16.73
C ASN A 375 -0.43 -15.02 16.28
N ALA A 376 -0.31 -13.74 15.94
CA ALA A 376 0.93 -13.11 15.45
C ALA A 376 2.15 -13.22 16.40
N ALA A 377 1.94 -13.55 17.69
CA ALA A 377 3.01 -13.86 18.66
C ALA A 377 3.16 -15.37 18.95
N GLY A 378 2.50 -16.21 18.16
CA GLY A 378 2.43 -17.65 18.30
C GLY A 378 3.63 -18.40 17.73
N PRO A 379 3.65 -19.75 17.84
CA PRO A 379 4.75 -20.60 17.38
C PRO A 379 5.16 -20.40 15.92
N ASP A 380 4.19 -20.10 15.04
CA ASP A 380 4.42 -19.97 13.60
C ASP A 380 5.28 -18.74 13.25
N TYR A 381 5.31 -17.72 14.13
CA TYR A 381 6.09 -16.50 13.95
C TYR A 381 7.38 -16.48 14.76
N GLN A 382 7.66 -17.47 15.61
CA GLN A 382 8.79 -17.44 16.55
C GLN A 382 10.15 -17.25 15.88
N SER A 383 10.40 -17.88 14.73
CA SER A 383 11.67 -17.73 14.02
C SER A 383 11.81 -16.33 13.41
N ILE A 384 10.71 -15.74 12.98
CA ILE A 384 10.66 -14.43 12.32
C ILE A 384 10.80 -13.32 13.37
N ILE A 385 10.16 -13.50 14.53
CA ILE A 385 10.35 -12.63 15.69
C ILE A 385 11.80 -12.69 16.18
N ALA A 386 12.38 -13.88 16.25
CA ALA A 386 13.79 -14.04 16.63
C ALA A 386 14.77 -13.42 15.61
N ASP A 387 14.32 -13.21 14.37
CA ASP A 387 15.08 -12.56 13.30
C ASP A 387 14.97 -11.03 13.34
N GLY A 388 13.99 -10.48 14.07
CA GLY A 388 13.88 -9.05 14.37
C GLY A 388 12.49 -8.44 14.15
N TRP A 389 11.55 -9.17 13.54
CA TRP A 389 10.20 -8.68 13.30
C TRP A 389 9.38 -8.56 14.58
N LEU A 390 8.52 -7.55 14.68
CA LEU A 390 7.54 -7.44 15.76
C LEU A 390 6.12 -7.30 15.19
N PRO A 391 5.11 -7.97 15.80
CA PRO A 391 3.72 -7.86 15.35
C PRO A 391 3.01 -6.60 15.84
N VAL A 392 3.76 -5.59 16.32
CA VAL A 392 3.22 -4.36 16.93
C VAL A 392 3.81 -3.13 16.23
N VAL A 393 3.24 -1.96 16.50
CA VAL A 393 3.74 -0.66 16.00
C VAL A 393 4.28 0.17 17.15
N ARG A 394 5.42 0.84 16.96
CA ARG A 394 6.06 1.72 17.95
C ARG A 394 6.48 3.04 17.32
N ASN A 395 6.50 4.09 18.14
CA ASN A 395 6.92 5.44 17.77
C ASN A 395 6.20 5.95 16.51
N ILE A 396 4.88 6.06 16.60
CA ILE A 396 4.02 6.52 15.51
C ILE A 396 3.55 7.93 15.83
N HIS A 397 3.73 8.85 14.89
CA HIS A 397 3.33 10.24 15.07
C HIS A 397 2.54 10.71 13.85
N VAL A 398 1.25 10.96 14.04
CA VAL A 398 0.37 11.46 13.00
C VAL A 398 -0.03 12.87 13.39
N HIS A 399 0.43 13.88 12.65
CA HIS A 399 0.22 15.25 13.07
C HIS A 399 0.12 16.27 11.95
N ASP A 400 -0.53 17.40 12.22
CA ASP A 400 -0.62 18.55 11.31
C ASP A 400 -1.18 18.20 9.91
N ASN A 401 -1.97 17.13 9.80
CA ASN A 401 -2.65 16.77 8.57
C ASN A 401 -3.97 17.52 8.40
N ALA A 402 -4.28 17.94 7.18
CA ALA A 402 -5.58 18.49 6.81
C ALA A 402 -6.54 17.34 6.46
N ILE A 403 -7.24 16.80 7.45
CA ILE A 403 -8.15 15.67 7.29
C ILE A 403 -9.60 16.12 7.20
N THR A 404 -10.32 15.72 6.14
CA THR A 404 -11.74 16.04 5.96
C THR A 404 -12.53 14.87 5.39
N ASN A 405 -13.84 14.82 5.66
CA ASN A 405 -14.79 13.88 5.06
C ASN A 405 -14.36 12.40 5.02
N ALA A 406 -13.84 11.86 6.13
CA ALA A 406 -13.48 10.46 6.23
C ALA A 406 -14.43 9.66 7.15
N GLY A 407 -14.74 8.42 6.77
CA GLY A 407 -15.45 7.47 7.62
C GLY A 407 -16.99 7.53 7.56
N SER A 408 -17.56 8.14 6.51
CA SER A 408 -19.01 8.22 6.36
C SER A 408 -19.68 6.92 5.90
N ALA A 409 -18.93 5.99 5.30
CA ALA A 409 -19.46 4.76 4.72
C ALA A 409 -18.48 3.57 4.89
N PRO A 410 -18.09 3.25 6.13
CA PRO A 410 -17.05 2.26 6.37
C PRO A 410 -17.42 0.89 5.83
N ASN A 411 -16.48 0.26 5.15
CA ASN A 411 -16.63 -1.06 4.56
C ASN A 411 -15.31 -1.84 4.60
N GLY A 412 -15.39 -3.16 4.40
CA GLY A 412 -14.24 -4.05 4.43
C GLY A 412 -14.52 -5.28 5.28
N ALA A 413 -14.23 -6.46 4.73
CA ALA A 413 -14.52 -7.73 5.40
C ALA A 413 -13.69 -7.91 6.68
N LEU A 414 -12.44 -7.46 6.67
CA LEU A 414 -11.50 -7.54 7.80
C LEU A 414 -12.03 -6.82 9.06
N ILE A 415 -12.62 -5.64 8.87
CA ILE A 415 -12.98 -4.72 9.96
C ILE A 415 -14.47 -4.77 10.30
N GLN A 416 -15.22 -5.76 9.81
CA GLN A 416 -16.67 -5.81 9.97
C GLN A 416 -17.13 -5.84 11.44
N ASP A 417 -16.37 -6.52 12.30
CA ASP A 417 -16.62 -6.57 13.74
C ASP A 417 -16.37 -5.21 14.41
N MET A 418 -15.34 -4.49 13.97
CA MET A 418 -15.06 -3.12 14.43
C MET A 418 -16.16 -2.16 13.99
N ILE A 419 -16.58 -2.23 12.72
CA ILE A 419 -17.70 -1.42 12.21
C ILE A 419 -18.95 -1.68 13.06
N THR A 420 -19.23 -2.94 13.38
CA THR A 420 -20.36 -3.33 14.22
C THR A 420 -20.23 -2.76 15.64
N LEU A 421 -19.04 -2.87 16.24
CA LEU A 421 -18.76 -2.36 17.59
C LEU A 421 -19.03 -0.85 17.69
N PHE A 422 -18.44 -0.05 16.80
CA PHE A 422 -18.57 1.40 16.80
C PHE A 422 -19.97 1.88 16.37
N THR A 423 -20.68 1.14 15.53
CA THR A 423 -22.00 1.53 15.04
C THR A 423 -23.13 1.18 16.01
N LEU A 424 -23.03 0.05 16.72
CA LEU A 424 -24.11 -0.44 17.59
C LEU A 424 -23.98 -0.02 19.07
N THR A 425 -22.87 0.60 19.45
CA THR A 425 -22.65 1.11 20.80
C THR A 425 -23.11 2.57 20.89
N PRO A 426 -24.12 2.92 21.71
CA PRO A 426 -24.76 4.24 21.71
C PRO A 426 -23.84 5.45 21.92
N GLU A 427 -22.68 5.24 22.54
CA GLU A 427 -21.69 6.26 22.87
C GLU A 427 -20.54 6.36 21.85
N LEU A 428 -20.48 5.45 20.88
CA LEU A 428 -19.42 5.40 19.88
C LEU A 428 -19.88 5.96 18.53
N GLN A 429 -18.90 6.43 17.78
CA GLN A 429 -19.02 6.86 16.39
C GLN A 429 -17.84 6.28 15.64
N TRP A 430 -18.04 5.91 14.37
CA TRP A 430 -16.94 5.47 13.54
C TRP A 430 -15.90 6.61 13.41
N PRO A 431 -14.63 6.39 13.76
CA PRO A 431 -13.62 7.42 13.70
C PRO A 431 -13.08 7.60 12.28
N GLY A 432 -12.47 8.76 12.00
CA GLY A 432 -11.69 8.96 10.77
C GLY A 432 -10.24 8.50 10.91
N ILE A 433 -9.68 8.56 12.12
CA ILE A 433 -8.38 7.98 12.47
C ILE A 433 -8.60 6.80 13.40
N LEU A 434 -8.06 5.63 13.06
CA LEU A 434 -8.19 4.43 13.88
C LEU A 434 -6.80 3.93 14.30
N TYR A 435 -6.61 3.74 15.60
CA TYR A 435 -5.52 2.93 16.15
C TYR A 435 -6.11 1.65 16.73
N ASP A 436 -5.60 0.46 16.42
CA ASP A 436 -6.18 -0.76 17.01
C ASP A 436 -5.96 -0.85 18.54
N GLY A 437 -4.84 -0.33 19.06
CA GLY A 437 -4.43 -0.38 20.46
C GLY A 437 -4.15 -1.78 21.02
N LEU A 438 -4.32 -2.85 20.23
CA LEU A 438 -4.24 -4.23 20.72
C LEU A 438 -2.80 -4.62 21.06
N GLY A 439 -1.86 -4.34 20.15
CA GLY A 439 -0.46 -4.65 20.34
C GLY A 439 0.13 -3.99 21.58
N GLU A 440 -0.10 -2.68 21.74
CA GLU A 440 0.38 -1.92 22.89
C GLU A 440 -0.29 -2.37 24.20
N GLN A 441 -1.61 -2.62 24.21
CA GLN A 441 -2.31 -3.14 25.39
C GLN A 441 -1.68 -4.46 25.89
N LEU A 442 -1.40 -5.39 24.97
CA LEU A 442 -0.80 -6.69 25.31
C LEU A 442 0.64 -6.53 25.80
N ALA A 443 1.44 -5.68 25.14
CA ALA A 443 2.81 -5.36 25.54
C ALA A 443 2.88 -4.75 26.94
N ASN A 444 2.07 -3.70 27.21
CA ASN A 444 2.00 -3.01 28.50
C ASN A 444 1.55 -3.93 29.65
N SER A 445 0.80 -4.98 29.32
CA SER A 445 0.34 -5.99 30.28
C SER A 445 1.33 -7.16 30.46
N SER A 446 2.52 -7.08 29.86
CA SER A 446 3.52 -8.16 29.81
C SER A 446 3.03 -9.45 29.15
N ALA A 447 1.89 -9.41 28.43
CA ALA A 447 1.30 -10.57 27.78
C ALA A 447 2.08 -10.98 26.52
N LEU A 448 2.88 -10.08 25.97
CA LEU A 448 3.77 -10.34 24.84
C LEU A 448 5.19 -10.74 25.25
N LEU A 449 5.52 -10.92 26.53
CA LEU A 449 6.87 -11.38 26.87
C LEU A 449 7.11 -12.84 26.41
N PRO A 450 8.28 -13.17 25.81
CA PRO A 450 9.45 -12.32 25.59
C PRO A 450 9.51 -11.64 24.20
N VAL A 451 8.41 -11.64 23.43
CA VAL A 451 8.32 -11.04 22.08
C VAL A 451 8.46 -9.52 22.12
N ALA A 452 7.69 -8.84 22.97
CA ALA A 452 7.70 -7.37 23.06
C ALA A 452 7.61 -6.91 24.52
N ASP A 453 8.43 -5.92 24.86
CA ASP A 453 8.42 -5.25 26.16
C ASP A 453 7.30 -4.20 26.25
N ALA A 454 6.99 -3.73 27.46
CA ALA A 454 6.06 -2.62 27.65
C ALA A 454 6.57 -1.35 26.96
N TYR A 455 5.64 -0.50 26.51
CA TYR A 455 5.97 0.72 25.77
C TYR A 455 6.54 1.78 26.71
N GLU A 456 7.63 2.39 26.28
CA GLU A 456 8.18 3.61 26.85
C GLU A 456 7.54 4.85 26.21
N GLU A 457 7.78 6.04 26.78
CA GLU A 457 7.17 7.29 26.29
C GLU A 457 7.48 7.56 24.81
N GLY A 458 8.72 7.28 24.39
CA GLY A 458 9.18 7.47 23.01
C GLY A 458 8.69 6.41 22.02
N GLU A 459 7.89 5.44 22.47
CA GLU A 459 7.40 4.33 21.63
C GLU A 459 5.89 4.39 21.39
N LYS A 460 5.21 5.35 22.02
CA LYS A 460 3.75 5.50 21.92
C LYS A 460 3.28 5.93 20.54
N VAL A 461 2.01 5.63 20.26
CA VAL A 461 1.26 6.19 19.14
C VAL A 461 0.64 7.52 19.55
N CYS A 462 0.94 8.59 18.82
CA CYS A 462 0.51 9.95 19.10
C CYS A 462 -0.24 10.57 17.92
N PHE A 463 -1.34 11.27 18.23
CA PHE A 463 -2.15 12.03 17.27
C PHE A 463 -2.25 13.49 17.69
N GLN A 464 -1.85 14.42 16.84
CA GLN A 464 -1.85 15.86 17.19
C GLN A 464 -2.25 16.75 16.00
N ASN A 465 -3.08 17.78 16.20
CA ASN A 465 -3.40 18.78 15.16
C ASN A 465 -3.95 18.24 13.81
N ASN A 466 -4.64 17.10 13.76
CA ASN A 466 -5.16 16.51 12.51
C ASN A 466 -6.56 17.04 12.10
N GLY A 467 -6.87 18.30 12.44
CA GLY A 467 -8.20 18.90 12.26
C GLY A 467 -9.25 18.39 13.27
N ASP A 468 -10.53 18.52 12.92
CA ASP A 468 -11.68 18.14 13.77
C ASP A 468 -12.04 16.64 13.66
N ILE A 469 -11.16 15.82 13.10
CA ILE A 469 -11.43 14.40 12.84
C ILE A 469 -11.46 13.60 14.15
N LEU A 470 -12.36 12.62 14.23
CA LEU A 470 -12.42 11.73 15.38
C LEU A 470 -11.32 10.67 15.31
N ILE A 471 -10.64 10.49 16.43
CA ILE A 471 -9.70 9.40 16.69
C ILE A 471 -10.45 8.33 17.47
N GLY A 472 -10.23 7.06 17.18
CA GLY A 472 -10.79 5.96 17.95
C GLY A 472 -9.91 4.73 18.00
N TYR A 473 -10.19 3.90 19.00
CA TYR A 473 -9.56 2.59 19.17
C TYR A 473 -10.54 1.60 19.79
N PRO A 474 -10.49 0.30 19.42
CA PRO A 474 -11.27 -0.74 20.08
C PRO A 474 -10.64 -1.21 21.41
N TYR A 475 -9.32 -1.13 21.53
CA TYR A 475 -8.57 -1.51 22.72
C TYR A 475 -7.83 -0.28 23.27
N ASP A 476 -8.12 0.13 24.50
CA ASP A 476 -7.39 1.19 25.17
C ASP A 476 -5.98 0.69 25.53
N PRO A 477 -4.90 1.30 25.01
CA PRO A 477 -3.53 0.92 25.32
C PRO A 477 -3.17 1.08 26.82
N ALA A 478 -3.88 1.93 27.55
CA ALA A 478 -3.68 2.16 28.98
C ALA A 478 -4.47 1.17 29.87
N THR A 479 -5.45 0.47 29.32
CA THR A 479 -6.25 -0.52 30.05
C THR A 479 -5.54 -1.87 30.05
N ALA A 480 -5.25 -2.43 31.23
CA ALA A 480 -4.57 -3.72 31.32
C ALA A 480 -5.39 -4.87 30.68
N ALA A 481 -4.71 -5.74 29.94
CA ALA A 481 -5.22 -7.04 29.54
C ALA A 481 -5.44 -7.93 30.77
N THR A 482 -6.34 -8.90 30.64
CA THR A 482 -6.65 -9.84 31.72
C THR A 482 -5.98 -11.20 31.49
N MET A 483 -6.04 -12.07 32.50
CA MET A 483 -5.66 -13.48 32.33
C MET A 483 -6.47 -14.22 31.25
N ALA A 484 -7.59 -13.66 30.79
CA ALA A 484 -8.43 -14.21 29.74
C ALA A 484 -8.11 -13.64 28.34
N GLY A 485 -7.15 -12.73 28.22
CA GLY A 485 -6.80 -12.07 26.96
C GLY A 485 -7.03 -10.55 26.99
N PRO A 486 -7.07 -9.91 25.80
CA PRO A 486 -7.22 -8.45 25.70
C PRO A 486 -8.55 -7.97 26.26
N THR A 487 -8.54 -6.73 26.75
CA THR A 487 -9.71 -6.07 27.33
C THR A 487 -10.30 -5.11 26.30
N LEU A 488 -11.43 -5.50 25.71
CA LEU A 488 -12.19 -4.62 24.82
C LEU A 488 -12.65 -3.38 25.59
N SER A 489 -12.19 -2.21 25.15
CA SER A 489 -12.33 -0.93 25.86
C SER A 489 -12.38 0.22 24.85
N PRO A 490 -13.41 0.23 23.98
CA PRO A 490 -13.43 1.13 22.86
C PRO A 490 -13.66 2.57 23.29
N ALA A 491 -13.00 3.50 22.61
CA ALA A 491 -13.23 4.93 22.77
C ALA A 491 -13.16 5.65 21.42
N VAL A 492 -13.80 6.81 21.36
CA VAL A 492 -13.72 7.76 20.25
C VAL A 492 -13.71 9.18 20.81
N GLY A 493 -12.92 10.07 20.22
CA GLY A 493 -12.82 11.46 20.63
C GLY A 493 -11.80 12.25 19.80
N ALA A 494 -11.82 13.58 19.93
CA ALA A 494 -10.91 14.46 19.20
C ALA A 494 -9.51 14.56 19.84
N ASP A 495 -9.41 14.32 21.16
CA ASP A 495 -8.17 14.51 21.94
C ASP A 495 -7.60 13.17 22.46
N LEU A 496 -7.98 12.05 21.85
CA LEU A 496 -7.47 10.73 22.26
C LEU A 496 -6.02 10.58 21.82
N LEU A 497 -5.15 10.14 22.74
CA LEU A 497 -3.72 9.93 22.50
C LEU A 497 -3.02 11.22 21.99
N ASP A 498 -3.45 12.38 22.50
CA ASP A 498 -2.79 13.67 22.29
C ASP A 498 -1.46 13.71 23.04
N CYS A 499 -0.41 13.30 22.33
CA CYS A 499 0.98 13.35 22.71
C CYS A 499 1.82 13.74 21.48
N SER A 500 3.15 13.79 21.64
CA SER A 500 4.06 14.16 20.56
C SER A 500 5.29 13.27 20.60
N GLN A 501 5.81 12.93 19.42
CA GLN A 501 7.10 12.27 19.25
C GLN A 501 8.12 13.21 18.58
N PRO A 502 9.43 13.00 18.78
CA PRO A 502 10.45 13.70 18.00
C PRO A 502 10.28 13.42 16.50
N ALA A 503 10.50 14.45 15.68
CA ALA A 503 10.50 14.30 14.23
C ALA A 503 11.56 13.28 13.78
N LEU A 504 11.22 12.46 12.80
CA LEU A 504 12.11 11.46 12.25
C LEU A 504 13.14 12.13 11.31
N PRO A 505 14.37 11.58 11.23
CA PRO A 505 15.37 12.10 10.31
C PRO A 505 14.93 11.93 8.86
N ALA A 506 15.36 12.85 7.99
CA ALA A 506 15.11 12.74 6.56
C ALA A 506 15.82 11.56 5.93
N ALA A 507 15.10 10.82 5.09
CA ALA A 507 15.70 9.83 4.21
C ALA A 507 16.48 10.53 3.09
N THR A 508 17.68 10.02 2.83
CA THR A 508 18.52 10.48 1.73
C THR A 508 19.15 9.28 1.04
N LEU A 509 19.34 9.37 -0.27
CA LEU A 509 19.99 8.35 -1.06
C LEU A 509 21.11 8.93 -1.90
N THR A 510 21.99 8.06 -2.42
CA THR A 510 23.00 8.43 -3.40
C THR A 510 22.75 7.70 -4.71
N PHE A 511 22.74 8.43 -5.82
CA PHE A 511 22.60 7.89 -7.17
C PHE A 511 23.62 8.57 -8.08
N LYS A 512 24.46 7.80 -8.77
CA LYS A 512 25.57 8.30 -9.61
C LYS A 512 26.48 9.33 -8.90
N GLY A 513 26.66 9.16 -7.59
CA GLY A 513 27.48 10.05 -6.74
C GLY A 513 26.79 11.36 -6.32
N GLU A 514 25.56 11.60 -6.74
CA GLU A 514 24.73 12.73 -6.30
C GLU A 514 23.78 12.31 -5.18
N GLN A 515 23.52 13.19 -4.22
CA GLN A 515 22.58 12.92 -3.13
C GLN A 515 21.20 13.47 -3.45
N PHE A 516 20.17 12.69 -3.12
CA PHE A 516 18.76 13.05 -3.28
C PHE A 516 18.02 12.88 -1.96
N GLY A 517 17.02 13.72 -1.72
CA GLY A 517 16.22 13.72 -0.51
C GLY A 517 15.65 15.10 -0.16
N CYS A 518 14.68 15.08 0.73
CA CYS A 518 14.05 16.29 1.26
C CYS A 518 15.08 17.15 2.00
N GLY A 519 15.25 18.41 1.60
CA GLY A 519 16.28 19.31 2.13
C GLY A 519 17.69 19.10 1.54
N VAL A 520 17.85 18.18 0.58
CA VAL A 520 19.10 17.94 -0.15
C VAL A 520 19.00 18.51 -1.57
N ASP A 521 18.30 17.83 -2.47
CA ASP A 521 18.08 18.27 -3.85
C ASP A 521 16.73 19.00 -3.99
N ASP A 522 15.75 18.67 -3.14
CA ASP A 522 14.52 19.44 -2.99
C ASP A 522 14.62 20.38 -1.78
N THR A 523 15.06 21.61 -2.03
CA THR A 523 15.15 22.68 -1.01
C THR A 523 14.02 23.71 -1.13
N THR A 524 13.11 23.51 -2.09
CA THR A 524 12.09 24.51 -2.45
C THR A 524 10.67 24.09 -2.10
N SER A 525 10.41 22.78 -2.05
CA SER A 525 9.15 22.23 -1.51
C SER A 525 8.93 22.78 -0.10
N GLU A 526 7.69 23.20 0.18
CA GLU A 526 7.33 23.80 1.46
C GLU A 526 7.67 22.89 2.64
N HIS A 527 7.46 21.59 2.45
CA HIS A 527 7.71 20.54 3.44
C HIS A 527 9.20 20.16 3.58
N CYS A 528 10.05 20.60 2.65
CA CYS A 528 11.48 20.31 2.64
C CYS A 528 12.37 21.51 2.95
N LYS A 529 11.77 22.64 3.30
CA LYS A 529 12.53 23.82 3.75
C LYS A 529 13.22 23.50 5.07
N PRO A 530 14.52 23.83 5.21
CA PRO A 530 15.18 23.77 6.50
C PRO A 530 14.40 24.63 7.51
N ILE A 531 14.08 24.08 8.69
CA ILE A 531 13.52 24.86 9.78
C ILE A 531 14.48 26.04 10.03
N PRO A 532 14.03 27.30 9.96
CA PRO A 532 14.89 28.44 10.24
C PRO A 532 15.48 28.27 11.64
N VAL A 533 16.80 28.15 11.74
CA VAL A 533 17.48 28.18 13.04
C VAL A 533 17.27 29.58 13.61
N LEU A 534 16.34 29.68 14.56
CA LEU A 534 15.99 30.92 15.26
C LEU A 534 17.08 31.39 16.21
#